data_AF-A0A0U2MY48-F1
#
_entry.id   AF-A0A0U2MY48-F1
#
_cell.length_a   1.000
_cell.length_b   1.000
_cell.length_c   1.000
_cell.angle_alpha   90.00
_cell.angle_beta   90.00
_cell.angle_gamma   90.00
#
_symmetry.space_group_name_H-M   'P 1'
#
loop_
_entity.id
_entity.type
_entity.pdbx_description
1 polymer ?
#
loop_
_entity_poly.entity_id
_entity_poly.type
_entity_poly.pdbx_seq_one_letter_code
_entity_poly.pdbx_strand_id
1 'polypeptide(L)'
;MEQKLIKITTTFHNTWLINEKEDRFSRENNILFGDTLRLSISKNDSYYFSEAIALTYEKEILEKTKPSESEIAFFQYMKEVQEKNYSKSLTEHYHIEQYVISPELAEDFSAEN
;
A
#
# COMPACT_ATOMS: atom_id res chain seq x y z
N MET A 1 -12.73 12.13 -13.45
CA MET A 1 -12.61 10.67 -13.33
C MET A 1 -12.65 10.36 -11.85
N GLU A 2 -13.62 9.59 -11.37
CA GLU A 2 -13.63 9.16 -9.96
C GLU A 2 -12.40 8.30 -9.72
N GLN A 3 -11.51 8.75 -8.83
CA GLN A 3 -10.44 7.91 -8.34
C GLN A 3 -11.06 6.85 -7.43
N LYS A 4 -11.07 5.57 -7.86
CA LYS A 4 -11.39 4.43 -6.99
C LYS A 4 -10.18 4.08 -6.13
N LEU A 5 -9.60 5.08 -5.47
CA LEU A 5 -8.44 4.89 -4.60
C LEU A 5 -8.93 4.42 -3.23
N ILE A 6 -8.51 3.22 -2.86
CA ILE A 6 -8.85 2.56 -1.60
C ILE A 6 -7.58 2.34 -0.77
N LYS A 7 -7.77 2.22 0.54
CA LYS A 7 -6.74 1.73 1.45
C LYS A 7 -7.15 0.34 1.92
N ILE A 8 -6.20 -0.60 1.89
CA ILE A 8 -6.42 -1.94 2.45
C ILE A 8 -5.35 -2.29 3.47
N THR A 9 -5.72 -3.14 4.41
CA THR A 9 -4.78 -3.87 5.27
C THR A 9 -4.97 -5.36 5.00
N THR A 10 -3.87 -6.04 4.70
CA THR A 10 -3.86 -7.48 4.38
C THR A 10 -3.67 -8.33 5.64
N THR A 11 -3.94 -9.63 5.54
CA THR A 11 -3.67 -10.64 6.58
C THR A 11 -2.21 -10.68 7.03
N PHE A 12 -1.27 -10.31 6.17
CA PHE A 12 0.15 -10.14 6.51
C PHE A 12 0.48 -8.76 7.11
N HIS A 13 -0.53 -8.02 7.58
CA HIS A 13 -0.42 -6.69 8.18
C HIS A 13 0.26 -5.62 7.30
N ASN A 14 0.34 -5.85 5.99
CA ASN A 14 0.77 -4.83 5.05
C ASN A 14 -0.41 -3.92 4.69
N THR A 15 -0.19 -2.60 4.79
CA THR A 15 -1.12 -1.57 4.36
C THR A 15 -0.75 -1.04 2.98
N TRP A 16 -1.75 -0.96 2.09
CA TRP A 16 -1.59 -0.56 0.69
C TRP A 16 -2.61 0.50 0.30
N LEU A 17 -2.20 1.38 -0.61
CA LEU A 17 -3.09 2.25 -1.39
C LEU A 17 -3.22 1.66 -2.79
N ILE A 18 -4.46 1.57 -3.29
CA ILE A 18 -4.76 0.91 -4.56
C ILE A 18 -5.77 1.72 -5.34
N ASN A 19 -5.38 2.18 -6.52
CA ASN A 19 -6.32 2.73 -7.48
C ASN A 19 -6.91 1.57 -8.29
N GLU A 20 -8.09 1.10 -7.90
CA GLU A 20 -8.70 -0.09 -8.48
C GLU A 20 -8.92 0.07 -9.99
N LYS A 21 -8.48 -0.95 -10.73
CA LYS A 21 -8.74 -1.13 -12.15
C LYS A 21 -9.55 -2.40 -12.34
N GLU A 22 -10.23 -2.49 -13.48
CA GLU A 22 -11.00 -3.68 -13.82
C GLU A 22 -10.31 -4.43 -14.95
N ASP A 23 -10.00 -5.70 -14.71
CA ASP A 23 -9.68 -6.66 -15.75
C ASP A 23 -10.53 -7.92 -15.56
N ARG A 24 -10.71 -8.66 -16.66
CA ARG A 24 -11.60 -9.82 -16.68
C ARG A 24 -11.09 -10.94 -15.77
N PHE A 25 -9.79 -11.21 -15.77
CA PHE A 25 -9.20 -12.31 -15.01
C PHE A 25 -9.33 -12.03 -13.51
N SER A 26 -8.97 -10.83 -13.06
CA SER A 26 -9.03 -10.50 -11.64
C SER A 26 -10.46 -10.46 -11.11
N ARG A 27 -11.42 -9.97 -11.91
CA ARG A 27 -12.85 -10.00 -11.54
C ARG A 27 -13.37 -11.44 -11.40
N GLU A 28 -13.03 -12.33 -12.33
CA GLU A 28 -13.48 -13.73 -12.29
C GLU A 28 -12.85 -14.50 -11.11
N ASN A 29 -11.69 -14.06 -10.62
CA ASN A 29 -10.95 -14.71 -9.54
C ASN A 29 -11.01 -13.98 -8.19
N ASN A 30 -11.79 -12.89 -8.08
CA ASN A 30 -11.85 -12.01 -6.89
C ASN A 30 -10.47 -11.55 -6.42
N ILE A 31 -9.67 -11.07 -7.37
CA ILE A 31 -8.34 -10.50 -7.14
C ILE A 31 -8.45 -8.99 -7.20
N LEU A 32 -7.82 -8.33 -6.25
CA LEU A 32 -7.71 -6.88 -6.25
C LEU A 32 -6.61 -6.45 -7.22
N PHE A 33 -7.00 -5.73 -8.25
CA PHE A 33 -6.14 -5.32 -9.36
C PHE A 33 -6.13 -3.81 -9.52
N GLY A 34 -4.95 -3.22 -9.75
CA GLY A 34 -4.85 -1.78 -9.90
C GLY A 34 -3.44 -1.25 -9.86
N ASP A 35 -3.35 0.07 -9.71
CA ASP A 35 -2.06 0.71 -9.40
C ASP A 35 -1.88 0.70 -7.89
N THR A 36 -0.72 0.24 -7.43
CA THR A 36 -0.49 -0.10 -6.02
C THR A 36 0.68 0.67 -5.44
N LEU A 37 0.56 1.02 -4.16
CA LEU A 37 1.64 1.60 -3.36
C LEU A 37 1.57 1.01 -1.95
N ARG A 38 2.65 0.37 -1.50
CA ARG A 38 2.77 -0.12 -0.11
C ARG A 38 3.13 1.03 0.81
N LEU A 39 2.34 1.23 1.87
CA LEU A 39 2.63 2.21 2.93
C LEU A 39 3.49 1.61 4.04
N SER A 40 3.23 0.34 4.38
CA SER A 40 3.98 -0.39 5.41
C SER A 40 5.38 -0.75 4.91
N ILE A 41 6.39 0.01 5.34
CA ILE A 41 7.81 -0.21 4.98
C ILE A 41 8.72 -0.09 6.20
N SER A 42 9.92 -0.67 6.12
CA SER A 42 10.97 -0.41 7.12
C SER A 42 11.74 0.88 6.80
N LYS A 43 12.51 1.39 7.77
CA LYS A 43 13.35 2.59 7.58
C LYS A 43 14.48 2.41 6.57
N ASN A 44 14.80 1.17 6.19
CA ASN A 44 15.84 0.85 5.22
C ASN A 44 15.27 0.51 3.83
N ASP A 45 13.95 0.58 3.66
CA ASP A 45 13.27 0.27 2.40
C ASP A 45 12.97 1.53 1.57
N SER A 46 12.60 1.29 0.32
CA SER A 46 11.98 2.27 -0.58
C SER A 46 10.47 2.06 -0.66
N TYR A 47 9.77 3.16 -0.87
CA TYR A 47 8.43 3.15 -1.45
C TYR A 47 8.53 2.87 -2.95
N TYR A 48 7.65 1.99 -3.43
CA TYR A 48 7.53 1.65 -4.85
C TYR A 48 6.09 1.79 -5.29
N PHE A 49 5.88 2.54 -6.36
CA PHE A 49 4.66 2.56 -7.12
C PHE A 49 4.70 1.44 -8.17
N SER A 50 3.58 0.77 -8.40
CA SER A 50 3.50 -0.26 -9.44
C SER A 50 2.17 -0.16 -10.16
N GLU A 51 2.20 -0.25 -11.48
CA GLU A 51 1.02 -0.08 -12.33
C GLU A 51 0.42 -1.43 -12.71
N ALA A 52 -0.92 -1.51 -12.69
CA ALA A 52 -1.68 -2.65 -13.20
C ALA A 52 -1.20 -4.01 -12.64
N ILE A 53 -1.08 -4.08 -11.31
CA ILE A 53 -0.68 -5.29 -10.58
C ILE A 53 -1.90 -5.97 -9.98
N ALA A 54 -1.95 -7.30 -10.12
CA ALA A 54 -2.83 -8.19 -9.38
C ALA A 54 -2.22 -8.39 -7.98
N LEU A 55 -2.69 -7.63 -6.99
CA LEU A 55 -2.01 -7.52 -5.70
C LEU A 55 -2.27 -8.71 -4.79
N THR A 56 -3.54 -9.04 -4.55
CA THR A 56 -3.96 -10.00 -3.51
C THR A 56 -5.40 -10.44 -3.76
N TYR A 57 -5.80 -11.58 -3.20
CA TYR A 57 -7.20 -12.02 -3.26
C TYR A 57 -8.05 -11.23 -2.25
N GLU A 58 -9.32 -10.96 -2.57
CA GLU A 58 -10.25 -10.27 -1.66
C GLU A 58 -10.38 -10.95 -0.29
N LYS A 59 -10.24 -12.28 -0.24
CA LYS A 59 -10.26 -13.06 1.02
C LYS A 59 -9.07 -12.79 1.95
N GLU A 60 -7.98 -12.20 1.44
CA GLU A 60 -6.75 -11.91 2.19
C GLU A 60 -6.75 -10.49 2.75
N ILE A 61 -7.83 -9.74 2.54
CA ILE A 61 -8.03 -8.37 3.02
C ILE A 61 -8.72 -8.43 4.39
N LEU A 62 -8.05 -7.88 5.40
CA LEU A 62 -8.63 -7.72 6.74
C LEU A 62 -9.52 -6.49 6.83
N GLU A 63 -9.11 -5.40 6.18
CA GLU A 63 -9.79 -4.11 6.29
C GLU A 63 -9.71 -3.35 4.96
N LYS A 64 -10.81 -2.69 4.58
CA LYS A 64 -10.91 -1.80 3.43
C LYS A 64 -11.48 -0.47 3.89
N THR A 65 -10.71 0.61 3.73
CA THR A 65 -11.07 1.96 4.19
C THR A 65 -10.84 3.01 3.12
N LYS A 66 -11.41 4.20 3.34
CA LYS A 66 -11.11 5.37 2.52
C LYS A 66 -9.74 5.94 2.93
N PRO A 67 -8.83 6.22 1.98
CA PRO A 67 -7.60 6.93 2.28
C PRO A 67 -7.85 8.36 2.78
N SER A 68 -6.91 8.89 3.55
CA SER A 68 -6.86 10.31 3.92
C SER A 68 -6.39 11.16 2.74
N GLU A 69 -6.64 12.47 2.77
CA GLU A 69 -6.17 13.40 1.72
C GLU A 69 -4.63 13.37 1.58
N SER A 70 -3.90 13.25 2.69
CA SER A 70 -2.44 13.15 2.67
C SER A 70 -1.95 11.85 2.04
N GLU A 71 -2.65 10.73 2.28
CA GLU A 71 -2.38 9.43 1.64
C GLU A 71 -2.64 9.50 0.12
N ILE A 72 -3.72 10.17 -0.29
CA ILE A 72 -4.02 10.39 -1.71
C ILE A 72 -2.91 11.24 -2.36
N ALA A 73 -2.49 12.33 -1.71
CA ALA A 73 -1.41 13.19 -2.20
C ALA A 73 -0.08 12.42 -2.33
N PHE A 74 0.24 11.57 -1.36
CA PHE A 74 1.42 10.72 -1.41
C PHE A 74 1.35 9.71 -2.57
N PHE A 75 0.18 9.10 -2.81
CA PHE A 75 -0.03 8.20 -3.94
C PHE A 75 0.20 8.89 -5.28
N GLN A 76 -0.31 10.10 -5.46
CA GLN A 76 -0.09 10.87 -6.70
C GLN A 76 1.39 11.26 -6.86
N TYR A 77 2.06 11.68 -5.79
CA TYR A 77 3.49 11.95 -5.82
C TYR A 77 4.30 10.71 -6.24
N MET A 78 4.03 9.57 -5.60
CA MET A 78 4.73 8.31 -5.92
C MET A 78 4.44 7.81 -7.34
N LYS A 79 3.27 8.11 -7.89
CA LYS A 79 2.97 7.85 -9.30
C LYS A 79 3.88 8.63 -10.25
N GLU A 80 4.34 9.83 -9.88
CA GLU A 80 5.25 10.61 -10.70
C GLU A 80 6.71 10.15 -10.54
N VAL A 81 7.14 9.88 -9.31
CA VAL A 81 8.55 9.54 -9.03
C VAL A 81 8.88 8.05 -9.11
N GLN A 82 7.86 7.19 -9.08
CA GLN A 82 7.89 5.72 -9.14
C GLN A 82 8.60 5.01 -7.98
N GLU A 83 9.76 5.51 -7.56
CA GLU A 83 10.53 4.97 -6.43
C GLU A 83 11.07 6.10 -5.55
N LYS A 84 11.01 5.90 -4.24
CA LYS A 84 11.59 6.83 -3.28
C LYS A 84 12.04 6.10 -2.02
N ASN A 85 13.33 6.20 -1.69
CA ASN A 85 13.85 5.76 -0.40
C ASN A 85 13.07 6.40 0.75
N TYR A 86 12.87 5.64 1.83
CA TYR A 86 12.35 6.19 3.07
C TYR A 86 13.16 7.42 3.49
N SER A 87 12.45 8.47 3.91
CA SER A 87 13.04 9.53 4.71
C SER A 87 12.01 10.05 5.70
N LYS A 88 12.47 10.40 6.90
CA LYS A 88 11.62 10.93 7.96
C LYS A 88 10.86 12.19 7.50
N SER A 89 11.54 13.09 6.80
CA SER A 89 10.93 14.31 6.27
C SER A 89 9.83 14.03 5.24
N LEU A 90 10.00 12.98 4.42
CA LEU A 90 8.99 12.58 3.45
C LEU A 90 7.74 12.05 4.16
N THR A 91 7.92 11.17 5.14
CA THR A 91 6.78 10.59 5.87
C THR A 91 6.06 11.63 6.71
N GLU A 92 6.77 12.58 7.31
CA GLU A 92 6.20 13.71 8.05
C GLU A 92 5.42 14.66 7.14
N HIS A 93 5.93 14.94 5.94
CA HIS A 93 5.25 15.81 4.99
C HIS A 93 3.88 15.27 4.56
N TYR A 94 3.76 13.94 4.44
CA TYR A 94 2.52 13.28 4.01
C TYR A 94 1.72 12.66 5.17
N HIS A 95 2.13 12.84 6.42
CA HIS A 95 1.45 12.26 7.59
C HIS A 95 1.25 10.72 7.50
N ILE A 96 2.30 10.01 7.09
CA ILE A 96 2.33 8.55 6.88
C ILE A 96 3.33 7.83 7.80
N GLU A 97 3.85 8.50 8.82
CA GLU A 97 4.85 7.95 9.75
C GLU A 97 4.32 6.74 10.53
N GLN A 98 3.01 6.67 10.77
CA GLN A 98 2.34 5.57 11.45
C GLN A 98 2.48 4.22 10.72
N TYR A 99 2.83 4.23 9.44
CA TYR A 99 3.01 3.01 8.64
C TYR A 99 4.45 2.51 8.65
N VAL A 100 5.39 3.26 9.23
CA VAL A 100 6.81 2.87 9.27
C VAL A 100 6.99 1.78 10.33
N ILE A 101 7.38 0.58 9.88
CA ILE A 101 7.61 -0.56 10.76
C ILE A 101 8.96 -0.38 11.46
N SER A 102 8.93 -0.32 12.79
CA SER A 102 10.14 -0.39 13.60
C SER A 102 10.70 -1.82 13.59
N PRO A 103 12.03 -2.01 13.55
CA PRO A 103 12.63 -3.34 13.54
C PRO A 103 12.26 -4.20 14.75
N GLU A 104 11.91 -3.59 15.88
CA GLU A 104 11.42 -4.27 17.10
C GLU A 104 10.08 -5.03 16.89
N LEU A 105 9.29 -4.65 15.88
CA LEU A 105 8.03 -5.32 15.51
C LEU A 105 8.21 -6.36 14.39
N ALA A 106 9.36 -6.40 13.72
CA ALA A 106 9.61 -7.33 12.62
C ALA A 106 9.95 -8.76 13.10
N GLU A 107 10.42 -8.89 14.35
CA GLU A 107 10.76 -10.20 14.95
C GLU A 107 9.52 -11.01 15.34
N ASP A 108 8.41 -10.36 15.69
CA ASP A 108 7.17 -11.07 16.10
C ASP A 108 6.44 -11.74 14.93
N PHE A 109 6.59 -11.26 13.69
CA PHE A 109 5.97 -11.88 12.51
C PHE A 109 6.77 -13.04 11.91
N SER A 110 7.96 -13.32 12.46
CA SER A 110 8.86 -14.38 12.00
C SER A 110 8.74 -15.69 12.80
N ALA A 111 7.87 -15.72 13.83
CA ALA A 111 7.85 -16.76 14.85
C ALA A 111 6.71 -17.80 14.73
N GLU A 112 6.00 -17.87 13.60
CA GLU A 112 5.08 -18.98 13.33
C GLU A 112 5.60 -19.81 12.14
N ASN A 113 6.42 -20.82 12.48
CA ASN A 113 6.87 -21.91 11.60
C ASN A 113 6.24 -23.22 12.09
#